data_AF-A0A2E7VSM0-F1
#
_entry.id   AF-A0A2E7VSM0-F1
#
_cell.length_a   1.000
_cell.length_b   1.000
_cell.length_c   1.000
_cell.angle_alpha   90.00
_cell.angle_beta   90.00
_cell.angle_gamma   90.00
#
_symmetry.space_group_name_H-M   'P 1'
#
loop_
_entity.id
_entity.type
_entity.pdbx_description
1 polymer ?
#
loop_
_entity_poly.entity_id
_entity_poly.type
_entity_poly.pdbx_seq_one_letter_code
_entity_poly.pdbx_strand_id
1 'polypeptide(L)' 'DHYNFAKNNIPVIFYFNGVHDDYHKATDTVEKIDYYKIERITKLIFLTAWELANKDERIKLK' A
#
# COMPACT_ATOMS: atom_id res chain seq x y z
N ASP A 1 -9.84 2.04 -4.97
CA ASP A 1 -10.27 2.16 -3.57
C ASP A 1 -10.00 3.54 -2.97
N HIS A 2 -8.72 3.94 -2.83
CA HIS A 2 -8.33 5.20 -2.17
C HIS A 2 -8.75 6.49 -2.92
N TYR A 3 -9.23 6.39 -4.16
CA TYR A 3 -9.61 7.53 -5.00
C TYR A 3 -10.61 8.49 -4.33
N ASN A 4 -11.67 7.97 -3.70
CA ASN A 4 -12.69 8.82 -3.07
C ASN A 4 -12.15 9.56 -1.84
N PHE A 5 -11.12 9.04 -1.16
CA PHE A 5 -10.43 9.75 -0.08
C PHE A 5 -9.62 10.92 -0.63
N ALA A 6 -8.81 10.66 -1.66
CA ALA A 6 -8.04 11.70 -2.35
C ALA A 6 -8.95 12.81 -2.90
N LYS A 7 -10.08 12.44 -3.54
CA LYS A 7 -11.08 13.39 -4.06
C LYS A 7 -11.67 14.30 -2.98
N ASN A 8 -11.73 13.85 -1.73
CA ASN A 8 -12.24 14.61 -0.58
C ASN A 8 -11.13 15.17 0.30
N ASN A 9 -9.92 15.40 -0.24
CA ASN A 9 -8.79 15.99 0.48
C ASN A 9 -8.37 15.22 1.75
N ILE A 10 -8.59 13.90 1.76
CA ILE A 10 -8.04 13.03 2.79
C ILE A 10 -6.68 12.52 2.29
N PRO A 11 -5.57 12.69 3.04
CA PRO A 11 -4.27 12.17 2.65
C PRO A 11 -4.30 10.67 2.40
N VAL A 12 -3.68 10.23 1.31
CA VAL A 12 -3.58 8.82 0.94
C VAL A 12 -2.17 8.47 0.53
N ILE A 13 -1.78 7.23 0.80
CA ILE A 13 -0.61 6.58 0.21
C ILE A 13 -1.12 5.31 -0.45
N PHE A 14 -0.76 5.08 -1.72
CA PHE A 14 -1.14 3.87 -2.43
C PHE A 14 0.08 2.97 -2.64
N TYR A 15 0.15 1.88 -1.87
CA TYR A 15 1.17 0.85 -2.06
C TYR A 15 0.75 -0.08 -3.19
N PHE A 16 1.41 0.06 -4.34
CA PHE A 16 1.13 -0.75 -5.53
C PHE A 16 2.45 -1.11 -6.21
N ASN A 17 2.60 -2.39 -6.57
CA ASN A 17 3.76 -2.92 -7.28
C ASN A 17 3.63 -2.86 -8.80
N GLY A 18 2.55 -2.27 -9.33
CA GLY A 18 2.27 -2.22 -10.76
C GLY A 18 1.42 -3.38 -11.26
N VAL A 19 1.10 -3.36 -12.55
CA VAL A 19 0.56 -4.54 -13.24
C VAL A 19 1.69 -5.51 -13.59
N HIS A 20 1.36 -6.78 -13.79
CA HIS A 20 2.31 -7.83 -14.19
C HIS A 20 1.69 -8.74 -15.24
N ASP A 21 2.49 -9.60 -15.87
CA ASP A 21 2.08 -10.42 -17.02
C ASP A 21 0.90 -11.34 -16.72
N ASP A 22 0.74 -11.73 -15.46
CA ASP A 22 -0.34 -12.59 -14.97
C ASP A 22 -1.56 -11.82 -14.44
N TYR A 23 -1.51 -10.49 -14.38
CA TYR A 23 -2.60 -9.69 -13.83
C TYR A 23 -3.92 -9.96 -14.57
N HIS A 24 -5.00 -10.19 -13.81
CA HIS A 24 -6.34 -10.57 -14.33
C HIS A 24 -6.37 -11.89 -15.11
N LYS A 25 -5.40 -12.79 -14.89
CA LYS A 25 -5.38 -14.13 -15.47
C LYS A 25 -5.45 -15.19 -14.38
N ALA A 26 -5.96 -16.38 -14.73
CA ALA A 26 -5.99 -17.53 -13.83
C ALA A 26 -4.59 -18.04 -13.42
N THR A 27 -3.54 -17.57 -14.10
CA THR A 27 -2.14 -17.88 -13.82
C THR A 27 -1.52 -16.97 -12.76
N ASP A 28 -2.28 -16.03 -12.18
CA ASP A 28 -1.88 -15.24 -11.01
C ASP A 28 -2.03 -16.08 -9.73
N THR A 29 -1.00 -16.90 -9.47
CA THR A 29 -1.04 -17.92 -8.42
C THR A 29 0.03 -17.70 -7.35
N VAL A 30 -0.19 -18.32 -6.19
CA VAL A 30 0.64 -18.17 -4.98
C VAL A 30 2.11 -18.53 -5.19
N GLU A 31 2.40 -19.44 -6.12
CA GLU A 31 3.76 -19.89 -6.45
C GLU A 31 4.61 -18.78 -7.08
N LYS A 32 3.98 -17.73 -7.62
CA LYS A 32 4.66 -16.58 -8.26
C LYS A 32 4.92 -15.43 -7.30
N ILE A 33 4.51 -15.54 -6.03
CA ILE A 33 4.72 -14.51 -5.02
C ILE A 33 6.19 -14.47 -4.61
N ASP A 34 6.81 -13.29 -4.72
CA ASP A 34 8.10 -13.00 -4.07
C ASP A 34 7.87 -12.66 -2.58
N TYR A 35 8.00 -13.68 -1.74
CA TYR A 35 7.77 -13.56 -0.30
C TYR A 35 8.78 -12.65 0.41
N TYR A 36 10.04 -12.62 -0.03
CA TYR A 36 11.05 -11.73 0.55
C TYR A 36 10.73 -10.26 0.26
N LYS A 37 10.27 -9.96 -0.96
CA LYS A 37 9.81 -8.62 -1.32
C LYS A 37 8.55 -8.23 -0.53
N ILE A 38 7.56 -9.12 -0.44
CA ILE A 38 6.32 -8.84 0.31
C ILE A 38 6.61 -8.64 1.80
N GLU A 39 7.48 -9.42 2.42
CA GLU A 39 7.87 -9.22 3.83
C GLU A 39 8.43 -7.82 4.07
N ARG A 40 9.34 -7.35 3.19
CA ARG A 40 9.92 -6.01 3.29
C ARG A 40 8.87 -4.91 3.13
N ILE A 41 7.96 -5.07 2.17
CA ILE A 41 6.85 -4.13 1.95
C ILE A 41 5.91 -4.11 3.16
N THR A 42 5.56 -5.27 3.70
CA THR A 42 4.69 -5.38 4.90
C THR A 42 5.32 -4.69 6.10
N LYS A 43 6.63 -4.87 6.35
CA LYS A 43 7.34 -4.14 7.41
C LYS A 43 7.29 -2.64 7.21
N LEU A 44 7.50 -2.16 5.98
CA LEU A 44 7.41 -0.74 5.66
C LEU A 44 6.00 -0.18 5.92
N ILE A 45 4.96 -0.87 5.45
CA ILE A 45 3.56 -0.45 5.65
C ILE A 45 3.23 -0.42 7.14
N PHE A 46 3.62 -1.46 7.89
CA PHE A 46 3.42 -1.53 9.33
C PHE A 46 4.09 -0.36 10.06
N LEU A 47 5.38 -0.12 9.80
CA LEU A 47 6.12 0.97 10.45
C LEU A 47 5.55 2.35 10.08
N THR A 48 5.11 2.54 8.84
CA THR A 48 4.44 3.78 8.39
C THR A 48 3.13 4.00 9.15
N ALA A 49 2.28 2.97 9.23
CA ALA A 49 1.02 3.04 9.97
C ALA A 49 1.25 3.25 11.47
N TRP A 50 2.25 2.58 12.04
CA TRP A 50 2.65 2.73 13.45
C TRP A 50 3.06 4.16 13.76
N GLU A 51 3.94 4.75 12.94
CA GLU A 51 4.34 6.14 13.11
C GLU A 51 3.12 7.08 13.02
N LEU A 52 2.29 6.92 12.00
CA LEU A 52 1.11 7.78 11.79
C LEU A 52 0.09 7.68 12.93
N ALA A 53 -0.13 6.49 13.48
CA ALA A 53 -1.08 6.27 14.57
C ALA A 53 -0.61 6.88 15.91
N ASN A 54 0.70 7.06 16.08
CA ASN A 54 1.32 7.54 17.32
C ASN A 54 1.81 9.01 17.23
N LYS A 55 1.54 9.73 16.13
CA LYS A 55 1.85 11.17 16.05
C LYS A 55 0.82 11.98 16.85
N ASP A 56 1.29 13.03 17.52
CA ASP A 56 0.43 14.00 18.21
C ASP A 56 -0.42 14.81 17.22
N GLU A 57 0.14 15.07 16.03
CA GLU A 57 -0.52 15.82 14.97
C GLU A 57 -0.88 14.96 13.76
N ARG A 58 -2.07 15.23 13.19
CA ARG A 58 -2.50 14.62 11.94
C ARG A 58 -1.72 15.19 10.75
N ILE A 59 -1.49 14.35 9.74
CA ILE A 59 -0.96 14.78 8.45
C ILE A 59 -1.93 15.77 7.79
N LYS A 60 -1.39 16.88 7.32
CA LYS A 60 -2.11 17.93 6.58
C LYS A 60 -1.67 17.91 5.12
N LEU A 61 -2.61 18.10 4.21
CA LEU A 61 -2.28 18.38 2.82
C LEU A 61 -1.64 19.78 2.73
N LYS A 62 -0.74 19.95 1.76
CA LYS A 62 -0.14 21.27 1.45
C LYS A 62 -1.13 22.13 0.68
#